data_AF-J3NLF6-F1
#
_entry.id   AF-J3NLF6-F1
#
_cell.length_a   1.000
_cell.length_b   1.000
_cell.length_c   1.000
_cell.angle_alpha   90.00
_cell.angle_beta   90.00
_cell.angle_gamma   90.00
#
_symmetry.space_group_name_H-M   'P 1'
#
loop_
_entity.id
_entity.type
_entity.pdbx_description
1 polymer ?
#
loop_
_entity_poly.entity_id
_entity_poly.type
_entity_poly.pdbx_seq_one_letter_code
_entity_poly.pdbx_strand_id
1 'polypeptide(L)'
;MVAVDLPIGVDLSIGVDLGTTRSGISIHVSAPTERYSEFLDLKKLGGPKFPTEVTYDSSRWGNQCQEFQSNTFRWFKLLLQKPARLDNNIRSSRQYKDALLALELNKKKAAEVAQMYLEKLWEQALPHCNEALDDLIAEREWGRVKIRSVRVGFTHPVMWKTGGITSTREAIFASLRSPWPTAEPQPLSEPEAAACYLLKQAEVLAEARVGHVMIVCDIGGGTIDVARYGIKSLNPPRVKQLGDTHGAFGGGVVLDNHFETWLKTELQKEDGPYPGGLNLTDDEIGKFMRKTWENKKVRHGTDGGPYTLRLPETWPNKGTHSSIQLSEEHRNSIFDPVVGATYGFLDSSVQQAIADGHPPSVGRGGNSGPGTPGNR
;
A
#
# COMPACT_ATOMS: atom_id res chain seq x y z
N MET A 1 47.01 29.88 6.41
CA MET A 1 45.99 29.06 7.09
C MET A 1 45.42 28.12 6.06
N VAL A 2 45.67 26.82 6.18
CA VAL A 2 44.98 25.81 5.36
C VAL A 2 43.56 25.73 5.89
N ALA A 3 42.57 26.14 5.09
CA ALA A 3 41.17 25.94 5.44
C ALA A 3 40.96 24.42 5.57
N VAL A 4 40.69 23.96 6.78
CA VAL A 4 40.34 22.55 7.01
C VAL A 4 38.95 22.37 6.42
N ASP A 5 38.86 21.65 5.32
CA ASP A 5 37.59 21.29 4.69
C ASP A 5 36.82 20.35 5.62
N LEU A 6 36.01 20.96 6.50
CA LEU A 6 35.20 20.26 7.49
C LEU A 6 33.97 19.68 6.80
N PRO A 7 33.63 18.40 7.04
CA PRO A 7 32.53 17.78 6.34
C PRO A 7 31.19 18.46 6.67
N ILE A 8 30.37 18.68 5.66
CA ILE A 8 29.00 19.16 5.82
C ILE A 8 28.19 18.10 6.56
N GLY A 9 27.53 18.49 7.64
CA GLY A 9 26.72 17.58 8.45
C GLY A 9 25.29 17.49 7.93
N VAL A 10 24.86 16.34 7.40
CA VAL A 10 23.50 16.12 6.90
C VAL A 10 22.67 15.24 7.83
N ASP A 11 21.35 15.41 7.81
CA ASP A 11 20.39 14.50 8.46
C ASP A 11 19.60 13.73 7.41
N LEU A 12 19.45 12.42 7.61
CA LEU A 12 18.63 11.55 6.78
C LEU A 12 17.27 11.30 7.44
N SER A 13 16.21 11.40 6.66
CA SER A 13 14.88 10.94 7.05
C SER A 13 14.44 9.83 6.11
N ILE A 14 14.00 8.70 6.65
CA ILE A 14 13.56 7.54 5.88
C ILE A 14 12.09 7.28 6.18
N GLY A 15 11.25 7.26 5.15
CA GLY A 15 9.85 6.87 5.25
C GLY A 15 9.64 5.43 4.81
N VAL A 16 9.10 4.58 5.68
CA VAL A 16 8.78 3.18 5.39
C VAL A 16 7.27 3.00 5.32
N ASP A 17 6.77 2.61 4.16
CA ASP A 17 5.40 2.14 3.99
C ASP A 17 5.41 0.63 3.95
N LEU A 18 5.24 -0.03 5.10
CA LEU A 18 5.05 -1.47 5.17
C LEU A 18 3.59 -1.75 4.85
N GLY A 19 3.23 -1.99 3.60
CA GLY A 19 1.84 -2.26 3.20
C GLY A 19 1.44 -3.72 3.38
N THR A 20 0.15 -4.02 3.25
CA THR A 20 -0.36 -5.41 3.36
C THR A 20 0.08 -6.27 2.18
N THR A 21 0.06 -5.69 0.98
CA THR A 21 0.36 -6.38 -0.29
C THR A 21 1.63 -5.86 -0.94
N ARG A 22 1.92 -4.56 -0.79
CA ARG A 22 3.06 -3.87 -1.40
C ARG A 22 3.67 -2.91 -0.39
N SER A 23 4.98 -2.90 -0.26
CA SER A 23 5.71 -1.97 0.61
C SER A 23 6.63 -1.04 -0.18
N GLY A 24 6.87 0.15 0.34
CA GLY A 24 7.75 1.15 -0.25
C GLY A 24 8.69 1.78 0.77
N ILE A 25 9.77 2.36 0.27
CA ILE A 25 10.74 3.13 1.05
C ILE A 25 11.02 4.44 0.34
N SER A 26 11.20 5.49 1.13
CA SER A 26 11.53 6.84 0.67
C SER A 26 12.63 7.43 1.52
N ILE A 27 13.46 8.29 0.94
CA ILE A 27 14.54 8.94 1.67
C ILE A 27 14.54 10.43 1.39
N HIS A 28 14.90 11.17 2.41
CA HIS A 28 15.00 12.61 2.39
C HIS A 28 16.29 13.05 3.07
N VAL A 29 17.00 13.99 2.44
CA VAL A 29 18.27 14.53 2.94
C VAL A 29 18.08 16.00 3.29
N SER A 30 18.61 16.41 4.45
CA SER A 30 18.62 17.82 4.88
C SER A 30 19.96 18.28 5.42
N ALA A 31 20.32 19.54 5.15
CA ALA A 31 21.57 20.19 5.57
C ALA A 31 21.30 21.46 6.41
N PRO A 32 22.29 21.99 7.18
CA PRO A 32 22.07 23.10 8.13
C PRO A 32 22.19 24.50 7.49
N THR A 33 23.07 24.65 6.51
CA THR A 33 23.44 25.96 5.91
C THR A 33 22.48 26.40 4.80
N GLU A 34 21.68 25.47 4.28
CA GLU A 34 20.57 25.70 3.37
C GLU A 34 19.44 24.77 3.78
N ARG A 35 18.17 25.19 3.70
CA ARG A 35 17.05 24.24 3.76
C ARG A 35 16.99 23.44 2.46
N TYR A 36 18.03 22.67 2.20
CA TYR A 36 18.05 21.69 1.15
C TYR A 36 17.22 20.49 1.59
N SER A 37 16.31 20.06 0.74
CA SER A 37 15.33 19.03 1.03
C SER A 37 15.05 18.31 -0.27
N GLU A 38 15.83 17.27 -0.56
CA GLU A 38 15.58 16.42 -1.71
C GLU A 38 15.02 15.08 -1.28
N PHE A 39 14.08 14.61 -2.09
CA PHE A 39 13.53 13.29 -1.98
C PHE A 39 14.31 12.35 -2.89
N LEU A 40 15.08 11.45 -2.30
CA LEU A 40 15.75 10.39 -3.04
C LEU A 40 14.70 9.30 -3.32
N ASP A 41 14.26 9.24 -4.58
CA ASP A 41 13.30 8.26 -5.07
C ASP A 41 14.04 6.99 -5.51
N LEU A 42 13.89 5.92 -4.72
CA LEU A 42 14.56 4.64 -4.99
C LEU A 42 13.87 3.81 -6.08
N LYS A 43 13.16 4.42 -7.04
CA LYS A 43 12.59 3.75 -8.23
C LYS A 43 13.59 2.88 -9.00
N LYS A 44 14.90 3.18 -8.90
CA LYS A 44 16.01 2.35 -9.44
C LYS A 44 15.97 0.90 -8.92
N LEU A 45 15.29 0.62 -7.81
CA LEU A 45 15.12 -0.73 -7.23
C LEU A 45 14.13 -1.64 -7.99
N GLY A 46 13.59 -1.22 -9.14
CA GLY A 46 12.64 -2.03 -9.92
C GLY A 46 11.17 -1.69 -9.68
N GLY A 47 10.88 -0.49 -9.18
CA GLY A 47 9.54 0.07 -9.04
C GLY A 47 9.34 0.86 -7.74
N PRO A 48 8.22 1.60 -7.61
CA PRO A 48 7.93 2.40 -6.41
C PRO A 48 7.58 1.55 -5.19
N LYS A 49 7.15 0.29 -5.37
CA LYS A 49 6.80 -0.64 -4.29
C LYS A 49 7.10 -2.10 -4.65
N PHE A 50 7.48 -2.88 -3.63
CA PHE A 50 7.76 -4.32 -3.72
C PHE A 50 6.62 -5.13 -3.12
N PRO A 51 6.31 -6.33 -3.62
CA PRO A 51 5.42 -7.25 -2.91
C PRO A 51 5.85 -7.42 -1.45
N THR A 52 4.90 -7.42 -0.53
CA THR A 52 5.15 -7.65 0.91
C THR A 52 5.21 -9.15 1.18
N GLU A 53 6.21 -9.79 0.59
CA GLU A 53 6.41 -11.24 0.61
C GLU A 53 7.87 -11.58 0.99
N VAL A 54 8.07 -12.64 1.77
CA VAL A 54 9.38 -13.20 2.10
C VAL A 54 9.29 -14.72 2.30
N THR A 55 10.25 -15.49 1.78
CA THR A 55 10.27 -16.94 1.94
C THR A 55 10.56 -17.36 3.39
N TYR A 56 10.15 -18.57 3.78
CA TYR A 56 10.28 -19.05 5.16
C TYR A 56 11.74 -19.07 5.67
N ASP A 57 12.67 -19.32 4.76
CA ASP A 57 14.11 -19.32 4.96
C ASP A 57 14.79 -17.95 4.73
N SER A 58 14.01 -16.90 4.46
CA SER A 58 14.49 -15.56 4.08
C SER A 58 15.40 -15.52 2.84
N SER A 59 15.45 -16.56 2.01
CA SER A 59 16.33 -16.59 0.83
C SER A 59 15.86 -15.69 -0.31
N ARG A 60 14.54 -15.44 -0.40
CA ARG A 60 13.92 -14.60 -1.43
C ARG A 60 12.86 -13.69 -0.81
N TRP A 61 12.67 -12.53 -1.42
CA TRP A 61 11.71 -11.52 -0.97
C TRP A 61 11.12 -10.76 -2.16
N GLY A 62 10.00 -10.07 -1.93
CA GLY A 62 9.40 -9.19 -2.92
C GLY A 62 9.15 -9.90 -4.26
N ASN A 63 9.66 -9.31 -5.35
CA ASN A 63 9.49 -9.85 -6.70
C ASN A 63 10.21 -11.20 -6.92
N GLN A 64 11.15 -11.58 -6.04
CA GLN A 64 11.90 -12.84 -6.15
C GLN A 64 11.10 -14.03 -5.62
N CYS A 65 10.07 -13.80 -4.81
CA CYS A 65 9.17 -14.83 -4.34
C CYS A 65 8.40 -15.41 -5.55
N GLN A 66 8.87 -16.57 -6.03
CA GLN A 66 8.20 -17.30 -7.11
C GLN A 66 6.77 -17.66 -6.71
N GLU A 67 5.89 -17.60 -7.70
CA GLU A 67 4.44 -17.58 -7.51
C GLU A 67 3.95 -18.80 -6.73
N PHE A 68 3.27 -18.55 -5.61
CA PHE A 68 2.53 -19.52 -4.78
C PHE A 68 3.29 -20.76 -4.31
N GLN A 69 4.63 -20.72 -4.23
CA GLN A 69 5.31 -21.71 -3.39
C GLN A 69 4.75 -21.61 -1.96
N SER A 70 4.38 -22.76 -1.40
CA SER A 70 3.85 -22.92 -0.03
C SER A 70 4.85 -22.52 1.07
N ASN A 71 6.02 -22.02 0.68
CA ASN A 71 7.14 -21.63 1.52
C ASN A 71 7.31 -20.10 1.66
N THR A 72 6.24 -19.31 1.48
CA THR A 72 6.32 -17.84 1.52
C THR A 72 5.32 -17.24 2.50
N PHE A 73 5.81 -16.35 3.37
CA PHE A 73 4.96 -15.51 4.19
C PHE A 73 4.40 -14.35 3.37
N ARG A 74 3.08 -14.18 3.44
CA ARG A 74 2.32 -13.13 2.78
C ARG A 74 1.26 -12.61 3.76
N TRP A 75 0.75 -11.39 3.54
CA TRP A 75 -0.35 -10.82 4.32
C TRP A 75 -0.10 -10.74 5.85
N PHE A 76 1.15 -10.96 6.30
CA PHE A 76 1.51 -11.00 7.72
C PHE A 76 1.34 -9.65 8.42
N LYS A 77 1.28 -8.53 7.67
CA LYS A 77 0.96 -7.20 8.24
C LYS A 77 -0.36 -7.22 9.00
N LEU A 78 -1.39 -7.89 8.48
CA LEU A 78 -2.70 -7.98 9.16
C LEU A 78 -2.60 -8.69 10.52
N LEU A 79 -1.60 -9.56 10.70
CA LEU A 79 -1.34 -10.33 11.93
C LEU A 79 -0.47 -9.58 12.94
N LEU A 80 0.01 -8.38 12.61
CA LEU A 80 0.65 -7.47 13.59
C LEU A 80 -0.40 -6.89 14.56
N GLN A 81 -1.68 -6.92 14.19
CA GLN A 81 -2.79 -6.49 15.03
C GLN A 81 -3.48 -7.70 15.68
N LYS A 82 -4.07 -7.49 16.86
CA LYS A 82 -4.82 -8.55 17.55
C LYS A 82 -6.06 -8.95 16.74
N PRO A 83 -6.39 -10.26 16.61
CA PRO A 83 -7.55 -10.71 15.85
C PRO A 83 -8.88 -10.08 16.28
N ALA A 84 -9.08 -9.85 17.59
CA ALA A 84 -10.29 -9.21 18.12
C ALA A 84 -10.51 -7.76 17.64
N ARG A 85 -9.54 -7.17 16.94
CA ARG A 85 -9.62 -5.83 16.33
C ARG A 85 -9.77 -5.87 14.81
N LEU A 86 -9.84 -7.06 14.22
CA LEU A 86 -10.02 -7.28 12.79
C LEU A 86 -11.49 -7.62 12.48
N ASP A 87 -11.99 -7.09 11.37
CA ASP A 87 -13.34 -7.41 10.89
C ASP A 87 -13.48 -8.90 10.54
N ASN A 88 -14.69 -9.44 10.67
CA ASN A 88 -14.99 -10.83 10.36
C ASN A 88 -14.60 -11.22 8.94
N ASN A 89 -14.84 -10.35 7.95
CA ASN A 89 -14.56 -10.62 6.54
C ASN A 89 -13.06 -10.86 6.27
N ILE A 90 -12.18 -10.23 7.04
CA ILE A 90 -10.74 -10.54 7.01
C ILE A 90 -10.44 -11.84 7.72
N ARG A 91 -10.94 -12.02 8.94
CA ARG A 91 -10.64 -13.23 9.71
C ARG A 91 -11.13 -14.49 9.01
N SER A 92 -12.20 -14.38 8.21
CA SER A 92 -12.72 -15.45 7.38
C SER A 92 -12.01 -15.60 6.04
N SER A 93 -11.23 -14.60 5.59
CA SER A 93 -10.56 -14.61 4.29
C SER A 93 -9.50 -15.71 4.23
N ARG A 94 -9.30 -16.23 3.02
CA ARG A 94 -8.29 -17.25 2.76
C ARG A 94 -6.89 -16.70 3.03
N GLN A 95 -6.60 -15.49 2.56
CA GLN A 95 -5.29 -14.84 2.71
C GLN A 95 -4.90 -14.68 4.18
N TYR A 96 -5.85 -14.32 5.05
CA TYR A 96 -5.61 -14.20 6.49
C TYR A 96 -5.35 -15.56 7.14
N LYS A 97 -6.17 -16.56 6.81
CA LYS A 97 -6.03 -17.92 7.33
C LYS A 97 -4.73 -18.58 6.88
N ASP A 98 -4.37 -18.43 5.62
CA ASP A 98 -3.12 -18.92 5.04
C ASP A 98 -1.92 -18.25 5.70
N ALA A 99 -1.98 -16.94 5.94
CA ALA A 99 -0.93 -16.20 6.65
C ALA A 99 -0.79 -16.70 8.11
N LEU A 100 -1.90 -16.93 8.82
CA LEU A 100 -1.89 -17.45 10.18
C LEU A 100 -1.30 -18.87 10.22
N LEU A 101 -1.75 -19.76 9.33
CA LEU A 101 -1.25 -21.12 9.21
C LEU A 101 0.25 -21.14 8.89
N ALA A 102 0.70 -20.27 7.98
CA ALA A 102 2.12 -20.15 7.66
C ALA A 102 2.95 -19.78 8.90
N LEU A 103 2.48 -18.82 9.71
CA LEU A 103 3.14 -18.46 10.97
C LEU A 103 3.20 -19.64 11.95
N GLU A 104 2.09 -20.36 12.12
CA GLU A 104 1.99 -21.51 13.04
C GLU A 104 2.91 -22.66 12.63
N LEU A 105 2.87 -23.07 11.36
CA LEU A 105 3.69 -24.15 10.81
C LEU A 105 5.19 -23.88 10.94
N ASN A 106 5.58 -22.60 10.85
CA ASN A 106 6.97 -22.17 10.94
C ASN A 106 7.36 -21.68 12.34
N LYS A 107 6.44 -21.72 13.31
CA LYS A 107 6.66 -21.24 14.69
C LYS A 107 7.21 -19.82 14.77
N LYS A 108 6.68 -18.92 13.93
CA LYS A 108 7.07 -17.49 13.90
C LYS A 108 5.92 -16.58 14.28
N LYS A 109 6.24 -15.43 14.87
CA LYS A 109 5.30 -14.33 15.06
C LYS A 109 5.29 -13.41 13.85
N ALA A 110 4.19 -12.68 13.67
CA ALA A 110 4.05 -11.72 12.58
C ALA A 110 5.14 -10.63 12.60
N ALA A 111 5.53 -10.16 13.79
CA ALA A 111 6.60 -9.17 13.95
C ALA A 111 7.97 -9.70 13.51
N GLU A 112 8.26 -10.98 13.76
CA GLU A 112 9.52 -11.62 13.33
C GLU A 112 9.56 -11.74 11.80
N VAL A 113 8.43 -12.09 11.17
CA VAL A 113 8.32 -12.13 9.71
C VAL A 113 8.40 -10.72 9.11
N ALA A 114 7.79 -9.72 9.74
CA ALA A 114 7.92 -8.33 9.33
C ALA A 114 9.38 -7.87 9.41
N GLN A 115 10.10 -8.22 10.48
CA GLN A 115 11.53 -7.97 10.59
C GLN A 115 12.30 -8.66 9.46
N MET A 116 12.06 -9.94 9.18
CA MET A 116 12.71 -10.68 8.07
C MET A 116 12.52 -9.97 6.73
N TYR A 117 11.30 -9.52 6.43
CA TYR A 117 11.01 -8.78 5.21
C TYR A 117 11.73 -7.43 5.18
N LEU A 118 11.68 -6.68 6.28
CA LEU A 118 12.28 -5.36 6.38
C LEU A 118 13.80 -5.43 6.27
N GLU A 119 14.46 -6.44 6.86
CA GLU A 119 15.90 -6.67 6.68
C GLU A 119 16.27 -6.79 5.21
N LYS A 120 15.48 -7.53 4.41
CA LYS A 120 15.68 -7.62 2.95
C LYS A 120 15.42 -6.30 2.23
N LEU A 121 14.40 -5.56 2.63
CA LEU A 121 14.14 -4.23 2.09
C LEU A 121 15.31 -3.28 2.35
N TRP A 122 15.89 -3.30 3.55
CA TRP A 122 17.06 -2.49 3.92
C TRP A 122 18.32 -2.91 3.17
N GLU A 123 18.60 -4.21 3.07
CA GLU A 123 19.74 -4.76 2.33
C GLU A 123 19.76 -4.28 0.87
N GLN A 124 18.58 -4.07 0.29
CA GLN A 124 18.43 -3.67 -1.10
C GLN A 124 18.38 -2.14 -1.25
N ALA A 125 17.70 -1.45 -0.33
CA ALA A 125 17.59 -0.01 -0.36
C ALA A 125 18.92 0.68 -0.07
N LEU A 126 19.59 0.36 1.05
CA LEU A 126 20.73 1.13 1.57
C LEU A 126 21.86 1.39 0.55
N PRO A 127 22.30 0.43 -0.29
CA PRO A 127 23.30 0.71 -1.33
C PRO A 127 22.84 1.78 -2.32
N HIS A 128 21.59 1.70 -2.79
CA HIS A 128 21.00 2.68 -3.71
C HIS A 128 20.80 4.05 -3.04
N CYS A 129 20.55 4.05 -1.73
CA CYS A 129 20.52 5.29 -0.94
C CYS A 129 21.89 5.97 -0.90
N ASN A 130 22.95 5.19 -0.72
CA ASN A 130 24.32 5.71 -0.72
C ASN A 130 24.69 6.26 -2.10
N GLU A 131 24.39 5.52 -3.17
CA GLU A 131 24.61 5.99 -4.54
C GLU A 131 23.85 7.29 -4.83
N ALA A 132 22.56 7.35 -4.48
CA ALA A 132 21.77 8.55 -4.70
C ALA A 132 22.21 9.74 -3.83
N LEU A 133 22.76 9.47 -2.63
CA LEU A 133 23.36 10.49 -1.78
C LEU A 133 24.69 10.97 -2.37
N ASP A 134 25.52 10.09 -2.92
CA ASP A 134 26.77 10.45 -3.59
C ASP A 134 26.52 11.30 -4.84
N ASP A 135 25.53 10.93 -5.66
CA ASP A 135 25.05 11.71 -6.81
C ASP A 135 24.67 13.13 -6.36
N LEU A 136 23.83 13.23 -5.32
CA LEU A 136 23.41 14.50 -4.74
C LEU A 136 24.61 15.34 -4.22
N ILE A 137 25.51 14.73 -3.45
CA ILE A 137 26.70 15.39 -2.93
C ILE A 137 27.53 16.00 -4.06
N ALA A 138 27.69 15.25 -5.16
CA ALA A 138 28.41 15.71 -6.34
C ALA A 138 27.67 16.86 -7.04
N GLU A 139 26.37 16.73 -7.29
CA GLU A 139 25.55 17.76 -7.94
C GLU A 139 25.48 19.08 -7.16
N ARG A 140 25.61 19.03 -5.83
CA ARG A 140 25.59 20.22 -4.97
C ARG A 140 26.97 20.70 -4.55
N GLU A 141 28.03 20.06 -5.06
CA GLU A 141 29.42 20.39 -4.78
C GLU A 141 29.72 20.44 -3.27
N TRP A 142 29.06 19.58 -2.48
CA TRP A 142 29.15 19.58 -1.02
C TRP A 142 30.48 19.05 -0.47
N GLY A 143 31.36 18.55 -1.33
CA GLY A 143 32.65 17.97 -0.94
C GLY A 143 32.44 16.80 0.02
N ARG A 144 33.01 16.89 1.22
CA ARG A 144 32.88 15.83 2.24
C ARG A 144 31.57 15.98 3.01
N VAL A 145 30.81 14.90 3.12
CA VAL A 145 29.58 14.87 3.92
C VAL A 145 29.68 13.87 5.07
N LYS A 146 29.08 14.23 6.21
CA LYS A 146 28.90 13.36 7.38
C LYS A 146 27.43 13.26 7.73
N ILE A 147 26.90 12.04 7.80
CA ILE A 147 25.55 11.78 8.32
C ILE A 147 25.57 11.99 9.84
N ARG A 148 24.82 12.98 10.32
CA ARG A 148 24.71 13.34 11.74
C ARG A 148 23.67 12.49 12.45
N SER A 149 22.50 12.32 11.83
CA SER A 149 21.40 11.56 12.39
C SER A 149 20.53 10.93 11.31
N VAL A 150 19.88 9.83 11.67
CA VAL A 150 18.86 9.17 10.87
C VAL A 150 17.55 9.14 11.65
N ARG A 151 16.48 9.62 11.01
CA ARG A 151 15.11 9.51 11.52
C ARG A 151 14.34 8.55 10.63
N VAL A 152 13.61 7.64 11.25
CA VAL A 152 12.73 6.71 10.52
C VAL A 152 11.29 7.06 10.85
N GLY A 153 10.49 7.36 9.83
CA GLY A 153 9.04 7.44 9.90
C GLY A 153 8.43 6.20 9.28
N PHE A 154 7.32 5.70 9.80
CA PHE A 154 6.62 4.57 9.19
C PHE A 154 5.11 4.73 9.22
N THR A 155 4.44 4.20 8.20
CA THR A 155 2.98 4.30 8.07
C THR A 155 2.24 3.14 8.73
N HIS A 156 1.02 3.41 9.20
CA HIS A 156 0.08 2.39 9.65
C HIS A 156 -1.37 2.74 9.28
N PRO A 157 -2.28 1.75 9.14
CA PRO A 157 -3.69 2.02 8.91
C PRO A 157 -4.28 2.89 10.02
N VAL A 158 -5.15 3.85 9.69
CA VAL A 158 -5.60 4.87 10.64
C VAL A 158 -6.42 4.26 11.78
N MET A 159 -7.06 3.13 11.52
CA MET A 159 -7.86 2.38 12.50
C MET A 159 -7.02 1.59 13.51
N TRP A 160 -5.72 1.40 13.25
CA TRP A 160 -4.87 0.63 14.15
C TRP A 160 -4.64 1.35 15.48
N LYS A 161 -4.77 0.58 16.57
CA LYS A 161 -4.43 1.01 17.93
C LYS A 161 -3.00 0.61 18.28
N THR A 162 -2.55 1.02 19.47
CA THR A 162 -1.17 0.91 19.98
C THR A 162 -0.50 -0.44 19.71
N GLY A 163 -1.21 -1.57 19.80
CA GLY A 163 -0.64 -2.90 19.59
C GLY A 163 0.04 -3.08 18.23
N GLY A 164 -0.70 -2.91 17.13
CA GLY A 164 -0.15 -3.07 15.77
C GLY A 164 0.94 -2.02 15.44
N ILE A 165 0.79 -0.80 15.95
CA ILE A 165 1.79 0.27 15.79
C ILE A 165 3.10 -0.12 16.51
N THR A 166 3.01 -0.58 17.75
CA THR A 166 4.18 -1.01 18.53
C THR A 166 4.87 -2.21 17.89
N SER A 167 4.13 -3.25 17.49
CA SER A 167 4.73 -4.41 16.82
C SER A 167 5.41 -4.05 15.49
N THR A 168 4.84 -3.10 14.74
CA THR A 168 5.49 -2.58 13.51
C THR A 168 6.75 -1.81 13.84
N ARG A 169 6.72 -0.94 14.86
CA ARG A 169 7.88 -0.17 15.31
C ARG A 169 9.03 -1.08 15.74
N GLU A 170 8.72 -2.10 16.55
CA GLU A 170 9.68 -3.08 17.03
C GLU A 170 10.31 -3.86 15.87
N ALA A 171 9.50 -4.31 14.90
CA ALA A 171 10.01 -5.00 13.71
C ALA A 171 10.93 -4.11 12.86
N ILE A 172 10.55 -2.84 12.66
CA ILE A 172 11.40 -1.86 11.97
C ILE A 172 12.69 -1.66 12.75
N PHE A 173 12.60 -1.37 14.03
CA PHE A 173 13.77 -1.08 14.85
C PHE A 173 14.74 -2.27 14.88
N ALA A 174 14.23 -3.50 15.03
CA ALA A 174 15.04 -4.72 15.00
C ALA A 174 15.66 -5.00 13.62
N SER A 175 15.01 -4.60 12.54
CA SER A 175 15.51 -4.78 11.17
C SER A 175 16.58 -3.76 10.75
N LEU A 176 16.70 -2.64 11.48
CA LEU A 176 17.67 -1.59 11.15
C LEU A 176 19.08 -2.08 11.43
N ARG A 177 19.84 -2.35 10.37
CA ARG A 177 21.28 -2.61 10.42
C ARG A 177 22.09 -1.36 10.05
N SER A 178 21.65 -0.19 10.52
CA SER A 178 22.28 1.07 10.17
C SER A 178 23.55 1.30 10.99
N PRO A 179 24.69 1.67 10.37
CA PRO A 179 25.87 2.12 11.10
C PRO A 179 25.70 3.53 11.68
N TRP A 180 24.58 4.21 11.42
CA TRP A 180 24.36 5.60 11.78
C TRP A 180 23.56 5.77 13.07
N PRO A 181 23.74 6.89 13.80
CA PRO A 181 22.89 7.23 14.94
C PRO A 181 21.43 7.34 14.51
N THR A 182 20.64 6.31 14.82
CA THR A 182 19.25 6.20 14.39
C THR A 182 18.30 6.37 15.58
N ALA A 183 17.41 7.34 15.48
CA ALA A 183 16.38 7.58 16.49
C ALA A 183 15.30 6.49 16.45
N GLU A 184 14.50 6.38 17.52
CA GLU A 184 13.35 5.48 17.54
C GLU A 184 12.37 5.79 16.39
N PRO A 185 11.93 4.78 15.61
CA PRO A 185 11.02 4.98 14.50
C PRO A 185 9.69 5.59 14.95
N GLN A 186 9.25 6.63 14.23
CA GLN A 186 8.05 7.39 14.56
C GLN A 186 6.87 6.95 13.67
N PRO A 187 5.71 6.62 14.26
CA PRO A 187 4.53 6.28 13.49
C PRO A 187 3.90 7.52 12.86
N LEU A 188 3.31 7.33 11.69
CA LEU A 188 2.42 8.26 11.01
C LEU A 188 1.25 7.45 10.44
N SER A 189 0.02 7.95 10.49
CA SER A 189 -1.06 7.21 9.81
C SER A 189 -0.90 7.29 8.29
N GLU A 190 -1.26 6.24 7.57
CA GLU A 190 -1.24 6.17 6.10
C GLU A 190 -1.95 7.38 5.45
N PRO A 191 -3.21 7.71 5.81
CA PRO A 191 -3.89 8.86 5.20
C PRO A 191 -3.32 10.22 5.65
N GLU A 192 -2.64 10.32 6.80
CA GLU A 192 -1.92 11.54 7.19
C GLU A 192 -0.63 11.73 6.37
N ALA A 193 0.11 10.64 6.13
CA ALA A 193 1.28 10.65 5.26
C ALA A 193 0.87 11.09 3.84
N ALA A 194 -0.23 10.53 3.32
CA ALA A 194 -0.81 10.91 2.04
C ALA A 194 -1.24 12.38 2.02
N ALA A 195 -1.94 12.89 3.05
CA ALA A 195 -2.32 14.30 3.14
C ALA A 195 -1.09 15.23 3.08
N CYS A 196 -0.06 14.93 3.88
CA CYS A 196 1.20 15.69 3.89
C CYS A 196 1.94 15.64 2.55
N TYR A 197 1.89 14.51 1.84
CA TYR A 197 2.47 14.37 0.50
C TYR A 197 1.69 15.16 -0.55
N LEU A 198 0.35 15.08 -0.52
CA LEU A 198 -0.53 15.80 -1.44
C LEU A 198 -0.37 17.31 -1.31
N LEU A 199 -0.22 17.84 -0.08
CA LEU A 199 0.04 19.26 0.15
C LEU A 199 1.35 19.78 -0.44
N LYS A 200 2.26 18.90 -0.90
CA LYS A 200 3.47 19.28 -1.63
C LYS A 200 3.28 19.31 -3.15
N GLN A 201 2.18 18.74 -3.65
CA GLN A 201 1.86 18.74 -5.09
C GLN A 201 1.33 20.12 -5.48
N ALA A 202 1.80 20.65 -6.60
CA ALA A 202 1.52 22.03 -7.02
C ALA A 202 0.01 22.29 -7.16
N GLU A 203 -0.73 21.33 -7.71
CA GLU A 203 -2.16 21.40 -7.98
C GLU A 203 -2.96 21.52 -6.68
N VAL A 204 -2.64 20.66 -5.70
CA VAL A 204 -3.32 20.68 -4.39
C VAL A 204 -2.90 21.90 -3.59
N LEU A 205 -1.61 22.26 -3.60
CA LEU A 205 -1.08 23.40 -2.86
C LEU A 205 -1.68 24.73 -3.35
N ALA A 206 -1.94 24.87 -4.65
CA ALA A 206 -2.56 26.06 -5.22
C ALA A 206 -3.93 26.37 -4.59
N GLU A 207 -4.71 25.34 -4.28
CA GLU A 207 -6.06 25.44 -3.71
C GLU A 207 -6.09 25.32 -2.17
N ALA A 208 -5.04 24.76 -1.56
CA ALA A 208 -4.98 24.52 -0.12
C ALA A 208 -4.79 25.82 0.69
N ARG A 209 -5.53 25.97 1.79
CA ARG A 209 -5.36 27.06 2.77
C ARG A 209 -5.36 26.50 4.19
N VAL A 210 -4.69 27.20 5.11
CA VAL A 210 -4.81 26.88 6.55
C VAL A 210 -6.27 27.00 6.96
N GLY A 211 -6.78 25.98 7.65
CA GLY A 211 -8.19 25.87 8.01
C GLY A 211 -9.06 25.09 7.02
N HIS A 212 -8.59 24.83 5.79
CA HIS A 212 -9.26 23.88 4.89
C HIS A 212 -9.20 22.46 5.47
N VAL A 213 -10.18 21.64 5.10
CA VAL A 213 -10.26 20.23 5.47
C VAL A 213 -9.98 19.39 4.24
N MET A 214 -9.02 18.48 4.36
CA MET A 214 -8.77 17.42 3.39
C MET A 214 -9.45 16.14 3.86
N ILE A 215 -10.13 15.46 2.96
CA ILE A 215 -10.62 14.10 3.18
C ILE A 215 -9.71 13.18 2.36
N VAL A 216 -9.01 12.28 3.03
CA VAL A 216 -8.16 11.29 2.39
C VAL A 216 -8.84 9.94 2.48
N CYS A 217 -8.94 9.26 1.34
CA CYS A 217 -9.44 7.90 1.21
C CYS A 217 -8.31 7.02 0.66
N ASP A 218 -7.74 6.19 1.53
CA ASP A 218 -6.71 5.21 1.19
C ASP A 218 -7.35 3.83 1.06
N ILE A 219 -7.35 3.27 -0.16
CA ILE A 219 -7.94 1.98 -0.48
C ILE A 219 -6.80 1.04 -0.85
N GLY A 220 -6.32 0.30 0.14
CA GLY A 220 -5.21 -0.63 -0.01
C GLY A 220 -5.64 -2.02 -0.47
N GLY A 221 -4.69 -2.96 -0.36
CA GLY A 221 -4.96 -4.37 -0.66
C GLY A 221 -5.77 -5.09 0.42
N GLY A 222 -5.72 -4.61 1.67
CA GLY A 222 -6.40 -5.25 2.81
C GLY A 222 -7.09 -4.30 3.78
N THR A 223 -7.02 -2.99 3.55
CA THR A 223 -7.66 -1.95 4.38
C THR A 223 -8.23 -0.85 3.49
N ILE A 224 -9.28 -0.22 3.98
CA ILE A 224 -9.85 1.03 3.47
C ILE A 224 -9.83 1.98 4.65
N ASP A 225 -9.13 3.09 4.52
CA ASP A 225 -8.92 4.08 5.56
C ASP A 225 -9.36 5.46 5.04
N VAL A 226 -10.44 6.01 5.62
CA VAL A 226 -10.96 7.34 5.30
C VAL A 226 -10.84 8.24 6.53
N ALA A 227 -10.09 9.32 6.38
CA ALA A 227 -9.81 10.25 7.47
C ALA A 227 -9.86 11.70 7.01
N ARG A 228 -10.30 12.56 7.93
CA ARG A 228 -10.43 14.01 7.72
C ARG A 228 -9.29 14.73 8.41
N TYR A 229 -8.73 15.72 7.74
CA TYR A 229 -7.53 16.43 8.18
C TYR A 229 -7.70 17.94 7.99
N GLY A 230 -7.67 18.69 9.08
CA GLY A 230 -7.60 20.14 9.03
C GLY A 230 -6.17 20.59 8.76
N ILE A 231 -5.96 21.38 7.72
CA ILE A 231 -4.66 21.94 7.36
C ILE A 231 -4.24 22.97 8.41
N LYS A 232 -3.07 22.75 9.01
CA LYS A 232 -2.49 23.63 10.05
C LYS A 232 -1.32 24.46 9.55
N SER A 233 -0.58 23.96 8.57
CA SER A 233 0.51 24.67 7.91
C SER A 233 0.70 24.11 6.50
N LEU A 234 1.04 24.97 5.55
CA LEU A 234 1.40 24.57 4.18
C LEU A 234 2.91 24.38 4.02
N ASN A 235 3.74 25.11 4.80
CA ASN A 235 5.20 25.01 4.71
C ASN A 235 5.88 25.13 6.10
N PRO A 236 6.39 24.02 6.67
CA PRO A 236 6.22 22.65 6.19
C PRO A 236 4.75 22.22 6.27
N PRO A 237 4.29 21.27 5.43
CA PRO A 237 2.96 20.71 5.54
C PRO A 237 2.72 20.13 6.93
N ARG A 238 1.62 20.55 7.57
CA ARG A 238 1.13 19.98 8.83
C ARG A 238 -0.37 19.89 8.77
N VAL A 239 -0.89 18.73 9.15
CA VAL A 239 -2.32 18.48 9.26
C VAL A 239 -2.66 18.02 10.67
N LYS A 240 -3.94 18.12 11.04
CA LYS A 240 -4.47 17.56 12.28
C LYS A 240 -5.71 16.75 11.94
N GLN A 241 -5.73 15.48 12.35
CA GLN A 241 -6.91 14.63 12.20
C GLN A 241 -8.12 15.28 12.90
N LEU A 242 -9.27 15.24 12.23
CA LEU A 242 -10.54 15.77 12.71
C LEU A 242 -11.54 14.64 12.94
N GLY A 243 -12.08 14.60 14.16
CA GLY A 243 -13.11 13.64 14.56
C GLY A 243 -12.71 12.18 14.38
N ASP A 244 -13.74 11.35 14.23
CA ASP A 244 -13.57 9.92 14.00
C ASP A 244 -13.10 9.63 12.58
N THR A 245 -12.40 8.52 12.46
CA THR A 245 -11.95 7.96 11.19
C THR A 245 -12.87 6.82 10.81
N HIS A 246 -13.17 6.73 9.53
CA HIS A 246 -13.87 5.59 8.99
C HIS A 246 -12.85 4.65 8.41
N GLY A 247 -13.01 3.37 8.67
CA GLY A 247 -12.20 2.40 7.99
C GLY A 247 -12.86 1.05 8.06
N ALA A 248 -12.67 0.30 7.00
CA ALA A 248 -13.03 -1.09 6.95
C ALA A 248 -11.79 -1.87 6.62
N PHE A 249 -11.75 -3.09 7.11
CA PHE A 249 -10.90 -4.03 6.43
C PHE A 249 -11.54 -4.40 5.10
N GLY A 250 -10.79 -4.29 4.00
CA GLY A 250 -11.37 -4.26 2.67
C GLY A 250 -10.35 -4.03 1.58
N GLY A 251 -10.81 -3.54 0.44
CA GLY A 251 -9.97 -3.25 -0.72
C GLY A 251 -9.74 -4.50 -1.58
N GLY A 252 -8.52 -4.63 -2.12
CA GLY A 252 -8.19 -5.67 -3.11
C GLY A 252 -8.55 -7.10 -2.69
N VAL A 253 -8.38 -7.44 -1.41
CA VAL A 253 -8.65 -8.80 -0.88
C VAL A 253 -10.12 -9.20 -0.98
N VAL A 254 -11.04 -8.25 -0.84
CA VAL A 254 -12.48 -8.54 -0.92
C VAL A 254 -12.86 -8.80 -2.38
N LEU A 255 -12.29 -8.02 -3.30
CA LEU A 255 -12.44 -8.25 -4.75
C LEU A 255 -11.90 -9.63 -5.13
N ASP A 256 -10.75 -10.01 -4.59
CA ASP A 256 -10.15 -11.32 -4.82
C ASP A 256 -11.04 -12.45 -4.31
N ASN A 257 -11.63 -12.31 -3.12
CA ASN A 257 -12.54 -13.32 -2.58
C ASN A 257 -13.82 -13.46 -3.41
N HIS A 258 -14.46 -12.34 -3.79
CA HIS A 258 -15.66 -12.37 -4.63
C HIS A 258 -15.37 -13.01 -5.99
N PHE A 259 -14.25 -12.67 -6.61
CA PHE A 259 -13.85 -13.27 -7.88
C PHE A 259 -13.51 -14.76 -7.73
N GLU A 260 -12.79 -15.16 -6.68
CA GLU A 260 -12.48 -16.57 -6.43
C GLU A 260 -13.76 -17.39 -6.22
N THR A 261 -14.73 -16.86 -5.46
CA THR A 261 -16.05 -17.50 -5.28
C THR A 261 -16.76 -17.64 -6.62
N TRP A 262 -16.85 -16.56 -7.40
CA TRP A 262 -17.46 -16.60 -8.72
C TRP A 262 -16.77 -17.62 -9.64
N LEU A 263 -15.44 -17.62 -9.71
CA LEU A 263 -14.66 -18.53 -10.54
C LEU A 263 -14.94 -19.98 -10.15
N LYS A 264 -14.92 -20.30 -8.85
CA LYS A 264 -15.24 -21.65 -8.36
C LYS A 264 -16.65 -22.07 -8.77
N THR A 265 -17.64 -21.18 -8.67
CA THR A 265 -19.00 -21.47 -9.12
C THR A 265 -19.06 -21.67 -10.64
N GLU A 266 -18.38 -20.83 -11.42
CA GLU A 266 -18.37 -20.91 -12.88
C GLU A 266 -17.75 -22.22 -13.38
N LEU A 267 -16.69 -22.69 -12.73
CA LEU A 267 -16.00 -23.94 -13.06
C LEU A 267 -16.80 -25.20 -12.67
N GLN A 268 -17.88 -25.07 -11.91
CA GLN A 268 -18.73 -26.19 -11.48
C GLN A 268 -20.05 -26.30 -12.25
N LYS A 269 -20.35 -25.35 -13.14
CA LYS A 269 -21.57 -25.37 -13.95
C LYS A 269 -21.59 -26.57 -14.90
N GLU A 270 -22.75 -27.22 -15.03
CA GLU A 270 -22.93 -28.36 -15.95
C GLU A 270 -22.74 -27.97 -17.42
N ASP A 271 -23.23 -26.79 -17.80
CA ASP A 271 -23.04 -26.16 -19.11
C ASP A 271 -21.75 -25.32 -19.19
N GLY A 272 -20.90 -25.43 -18.16
CA GLY A 272 -19.68 -24.67 -18.01
C GLY A 272 -18.52 -25.15 -18.88
N PRO A 273 -17.32 -24.56 -18.69
CA PRO A 273 -16.13 -24.89 -19.48
C PRO A 273 -15.57 -26.29 -19.25
N TYR A 274 -15.98 -26.97 -18.17
CA TYR A 274 -15.51 -28.30 -17.80
C TYR A 274 -16.73 -29.20 -17.52
N PRO A 275 -17.08 -30.12 -18.44
CA PRO A 275 -18.14 -31.09 -18.22
C PRO A 275 -17.89 -31.91 -16.94
N GLY A 276 -18.85 -31.92 -16.02
CA GLY A 276 -18.72 -32.58 -14.71
C GLY A 276 -18.01 -31.74 -13.64
N GLY A 277 -17.70 -30.47 -13.93
CA GLY A 277 -17.07 -29.54 -13.02
C GLY A 277 -15.55 -29.69 -12.90
N LEU A 278 -14.89 -28.65 -12.41
CA LEU A 278 -13.45 -28.63 -12.17
C LEU A 278 -13.13 -28.14 -10.76
N ASN A 279 -12.53 -29.03 -9.96
CA ASN A 279 -11.95 -28.69 -8.68
C ASN A 279 -10.46 -28.39 -8.86
N LEU A 280 -10.10 -27.14 -8.64
CA LEU A 280 -8.70 -26.71 -8.66
C LEU A 280 -8.11 -26.75 -7.27
N THR A 281 -6.83 -27.09 -7.20
CA THR A 281 -6.02 -26.89 -6.01
C THR A 281 -5.85 -25.40 -5.70
N ASP A 282 -5.55 -25.11 -4.45
CA ASP A 282 -5.29 -23.76 -3.97
C ASP A 282 -4.14 -23.06 -4.71
N ASP A 283 -3.13 -23.81 -5.14
CA ASP A 283 -2.00 -23.32 -5.95
C ASP A 283 -2.44 -22.95 -7.37
N GLU A 284 -3.26 -23.77 -8.02
CA GLU A 284 -3.78 -23.51 -9.37
C GLU A 284 -4.66 -22.27 -9.42
N ILE A 285 -5.55 -22.11 -8.42
CA ILE A 285 -6.36 -20.90 -8.26
C ILE A 285 -5.45 -19.70 -8.02
N GLY A 286 -4.50 -19.80 -7.08
CA GLY A 286 -3.58 -18.70 -6.77
C GLY A 286 -2.81 -18.21 -8.00
N LYS A 287 -2.29 -19.12 -8.82
CA LYS A 287 -1.62 -18.79 -10.09
C LYS A 287 -2.54 -18.03 -11.04
N PHE A 288 -3.80 -18.44 -11.17
CA PHE A 288 -4.77 -17.77 -12.01
C PHE A 288 -5.15 -16.38 -11.48
N MET A 289 -5.35 -16.26 -10.16
CA MET A 289 -5.61 -14.99 -9.50
C MET A 289 -4.51 -13.97 -9.81
N ARG A 290 -3.25 -14.38 -9.75
CA ARG A 290 -2.10 -13.49 -9.97
C ARG A 290 -1.88 -13.15 -11.44
N LYS A 291 -1.93 -14.14 -12.34
CA LYS A 291 -1.58 -13.93 -13.76
C LYS A 291 -2.73 -13.33 -14.57
N THR A 292 -3.96 -13.71 -14.26
CA THR A 292 -5.13 -13.34 -15.05
C THR A 292 -5.94 -12.29 -14.32
N TRP A 293 -6.37 -12.57 -13.09
CA TRP A 293 -7.30 -11.68 -12.38
C TRP A 293 -6.66 -10.36 -11.96
N GLU A 294 -5.46 -10.35 -11.37
CA GLU A 294 -4.80 -9.12 -10.92
C GLU A 294 -4.70 -8.09 -12.06
N ASN A 295 -4.32 -8.53 -13.26
CA ASN A 295 -4.24 -7.69 -14.45
C ASN A 295 -5.59 -7.10 -14.87
N LYS A 296 -6.69 -7.84 -14.70
CA LYS A 296 -8.04 -7.37 -14.98
C LYS A 296 -8.56 -6.45 -13.87
N LYS A 297 -8.23 -6.75 -12.62
CA LYS A 297 -8.61 -5.97 -11.45
C LYS A 297 -8.02 -4.57 -11.51
N VAL A 298 -6.72 -4.43 -11.78
CA VAL A 298 -6.04 -3.11 -11.84
C VAL A 298 -6.45 -2.25 -13.02
N ARG A 299 -7.09 -2.83 -14.05
CA ARG A 299 -7.61 -2.12 -15.24
C ARG A 299 -9.12 -1.91 -15.20
N HIS A 300 -9.75 -2.20 -14.07
CA HIS A 300 -11.17 -1.95 -13.92
C HIS A 300 -11.49 -0.45 -14.04
N GLY A 301 -12.58 -0.14 -14.75
CA GLY A 301 -12.98 1.24 -15.07
C GLY A 301 -12.27 1.86 -16.28
N THR A 302 -11.19 1.25 -16.78
CA THR A 302 -10.59 1.61 -18.09
C THR A 302 -10.98 0.65 -19.20
N ASP A 303 -11.15 -0.63 -18.85
CA ASP A 303 -11.62 -1.67 -19.77
C ASP A 303 -13.16 -1.61 -19.85
N GLY A 304 -13.71 -1.35 -21.04
CA GLY A 304 -15.15 -1.45 -21.31
C GLY A 304 -15.59 -2.90 -21.57
N GLY A 305 -16.85 -3.23 -21.25
CA GLY A 305 -17.44 -4.54 -21.57
C GLY A 305 -17.01 -5.72 -20.68
N PRO A 306 -17.40 -6.95 -21.04
CA PRO A 306 -17.10 -8.17 -20.27
C PRO A 306 -15.61 -8.51 -20.30
N TYR A 307 -15.13 -9.21 -19.26
CA TYR A 307 -13.74 -9.66 -19.23
C TYR A 307 -13.62 -11.07 -19.79
N THR A 308 -12.92 -11.20 -20.92
CA THR A 308 -12.45 -12.50 -21.41
C THR A 308 -11.29 -13.00 -20.55
N LEU A 309 -11.47 -14.13 -19.88
CA LEU A 309 -10.48 -14.79 -19.04
C LEU A 309 -10.01 -16.08 -19.73
N ARG A 310 -8.77 -16.11 -20.21
CA ARG A 310 -8.21 -17.31 -20.84
C ARG A 310 -7.96 -18.39 -19.78
N LEU A 311 -8.47 -19.58 -20.01
CA LEU A 311 -8.29 -20.72 -19.12
C LEU A 311 -6.92 -21.37 -19.34
N PRO A 312 -6.15 -21.67 -18.29
CA PRO A 312 -4.88 -22.37 -18.43
C PRO A 312 -5.04 -23.78 -18.98
N GLU A 313 -4.27 -24.12 -20.02
CA GLU A 313 -4.20 -25.49 -20.56
C GLU A 313 -3.61 -26.50 -19.57
N THR A 314 -2.91 -26.01 -18.53
CA THR A 314 -2.28 -26.83 -17.49
C THR A 314 -3.25 -27.32 -16.42
N TRP A 315 -4.50 -26.88 -16.42
CA TRP A 315 -5.49 -27.33 -15.44
C TRP A 315 -5.88 -28.80 -15.67
N PRO A 316 -6.23 -29.53 -14.59
CA PRO A 316 -6.64 -30.92 -14.70
C PRO A 316 -7.98 -30.98 -15.45
N ASN A 317 -8.11 -31.93 -16.37
CA ASN A 317 -9.21 -32.09 -17.32
C ASN A 317 -9.16 -31.19 -18.55
N LYS A 318 -9.49 -31.80 -19.70
CA LYS A 318 -9.60 -31.08 -20.97
C LYS A 318 -10.92 -30.32 -21.00
N GLY A 319 -10.85 -29.01 -20.81
CA GLY A 319 -12.00 -28.11 -20.95
C GLY A 319 -12.52 -28.09 -22.38
N THR A 320 -13.81 -27.76 -22.53
CA THR A 320 -14.47 -27.54 -23.83
C THR A 320 -14.24 -26.13 -24.36
N HIS A 321 -13.79 -25.21 -23.50
CA HIS A 321 -13.56 -23.81 -23.81
C HIS A 321 -12.12 -23.41 -23.50
N SER A 322 -11.54 -22.52 -24.30
CA SER A 322 -10.22 -21.90 -24.04
C SER A 322 -10.31 -20.63 -23.20
N SER A 323 -11.52 -20.13 -22.95
CA SER A 323 -11.76 -18.93 -22.13
C SER A 323 -13.18 -18.92 -21.57
N ILE A 324 -13.37 -18.20 -20.47
CA ILE A 324 -14.69 -17.84 -19.92
C ILE A 324 -14.91 -16.33 -19.98
N GLN A 325 -16.18 -15.93 -20.03
CA GLN A 325 -16.58 -14.52 -19.99
C GLN A 325 -17.06 -14.17 -18.59
N LEU A 326 -16.40 -13.22 -17.95
CA LEU A 326 -16.97 -12.54 -16.79
C LEU A 326 -17.87 -11.41 -17.33
N SER A 327 -19.19 -11.63 -17.25
CA SER A 327 -20.17 -10.65 -17.69
C SER A 327 -20.05 -9.34 -16.91
N GLU A 328 -20.58 -8.25 -17.48
CA GLU A 328 -20.63 -6.96 -16.80
C GLU A 328 -21.39 -7.04 -15.47
N GLU A 329 -22.50 -7.79 -15.43
CA GLU A 329 -23.27 -8.01 -14.20
C GLU A 329 -22.43 -8.67 -13.09
N HIS A 330 -21.75 -9.78 -13.39
CA HIS A 330 -20.90 -10.48 -12.42
C HIS A 330 -19.66 -9.66 -12.06
N ARG A 331 -19.09 -8.92 -13.01
CA ARG A 331 -18.00 -7.99 -12.74
C ARG A 331 -18.48 -6.95 -11.72
N ASN A 332 -19.61 -6.30 -11.96
CA ASN A 332 -20.14 -5.28 -11.07
C ASN A 332 -20.47 -5.87 -9.69
N SER A 333 -21.02 -7.09 -9.62
CA SER A 333 -21.27 -7.75 -8.32
C SER A 333 -20.00 -8.04 -7.50
N ILE A 334 -18.83 -8.15 -8.16
CA ILE A 334 -17.53 -8.25 -7.50
C ILE A 334 -17.07 -6.89 -6.93
N PHE A 335 -17.17 -5.81 -7.71
CA PHE A 335 -16.63 -4.49 -7.38
C PHE A 335 -17.57 -3.59 -6.56
N ASP A 336 -18.85 -3.56 -6.91
CA ASP A 336 -19.85 -2.65 -6.34
C ASP A 336 -19.96 -2.71 -4.82
N PRO A 337 -19.86 -3.89 -4.15
CA PRO A 337 -19.89 -3.92 -2.69
C PRO A 337 -18.73 -3.13 -2.05
N VAL A 338 -17.52 -3.21 -2.62
CA VAL A 338 -16.33 -2.50 -2.11
C VAL A 338 -16.41 -1.02 -2.44
N VAL A 339 -16.85 -0.69 -3.66
CA VAL A 339 -17.06 0.70 -4.11
C VAL A 339 -18.16 1.38 -3.28
N GLY A 340 -19.29 0.72 -3.08
CA GLY A 340 -20.41 1.20 -2.28
C GLY A 340 -20.03 1.44 -0.81
N ALA A 341 -19.29 0.52 -0.18
CA ALA A 341 -18.76 0.73 1.17
C ALA A 341 -17.83 1.96 1.25
N THR A 342 -16.97 2.13 0.25
CA THR A 342 -16.06 3.29 0.15
C THR A 342 -16.84 4.59 0.02
N TYR A 343 -17.85 4.64 -0.87
CA TYR A 343 -18.72 5.80 -1.03
C TYR A 343 -19.47 6.13 0.27
N GLY A 344 -19.95 5.12 1.00
CA GLY A 344 -20.59 5.33 2.30
C GLY A 344 -19.69 6.03 3.32
N PHE A 345 -18.40 5.65 3.38
CA PHE A 345 -17.42 6.30 4.26
C PHE A 345 -17.08 7.73 3.81
N LEU A 346 -16.96 7.94 2.51
CA LEU A 346 -16.71 9.27 1.92
C LEU A 346 -17.88 10.22 2.17
N ASP A 347 -19.11 9.80 1.87
CA ASP A 347 -20.30 10.61 2.09
C ASP A 347 -20.45 10.97 3.57
N SER A 348 -20.32 9.98 4.47
CA SER A 348 -20.32 10.23 5.93
C SER A 348 -19.27 11.27 6.35
N SER A 349 -18.05 11.17 5.79
CA SER A 349 -16.98 12.12 6.08
C SER A 349 -17.28 13.54 5.55
N VAL A 350 -17.88 13.64 4.37
CA VAL A 350 -18.29 14.92 3.76
C VAL A 350 -19.42 15.55 4.57
N GLN A 351 -20.46 14.79 4.91
CA GLN A 351 -21.58 15.28 5.72
C GLN A 351 -21.09 15.80 7.08
N GLN A 352 -20.18 15.07 7.73
CA GLN A 352 -19.61 15.52 9.00
C GLN A 352 -18.76 16.78 8.82
N ALA A 353 -17.97 16.89 7.75
CA ALA A 353 -17.21 18.12 7.47
C ALA A 353 -18.14 19.33 7.25
N ILE A 354 -19.26 19.16 6.53
CA ILE A 354 -20.29 20.19 6.35
C ILE A 354 -20.87 20.60 7.70
N ALA A 355 -21.27 19.63 8.53
CA ALA A 355 -21.81 19.86 9.87
C ALA A 355 -20.82 20.60 10.78
N ASP A 356 -19.52 20.32 10.63
CA ASP A 356 -18.44 20.98 11.38
C ASP A 356 -18.10 22.40 10.83
N GLY A 357 -18.85 22.90 9.84
CA GLY A 357 -18.67 24.25 9.27
C GLY A 357 -17.63 24.32 8.14
N HIS A 358 -17.27 23.18 7.55
CA HIS A 358 -16.32 23.06 6.45
C HIS A 358 -16.99 22.52 5.18
N PRO A 359 -17.90 23.29 4.53
CA PRO A 359 -18.55 22.84 3.31
C PRO A 359 -17.54 22.69 2.15
N PRO A 360 -17.78 21.78 1.20
CA PRO A 360 -16.94 21.66 0.01
C PRO A 360 -16.83 22.99 -0.70
N SER A 361 -15.60 23.46 -0.94
CA SER A 361 -15.37 24.57 -1.84
C SER A 361 -15.61 24.07 -3.26
N VAL A 362 -16.63 24.60 -3.95
CA VAL A 362 -16.78 24.42 -5.39
C VAL A 362 -15.58 25.13 -6.04
N GLY A 363 -14.53 24.38 -6.36
CA GLY A 363 -13.48 24.85 -7.24
C GLY A 363 -14.14 25.28 -8.54
N ARG A 364 -13.93 26.54 -8.96
CA ARG A 364 -14.29 26.95 -10.32
C ARG A 364 -13.47 26.08 -11.27
N GLY A 365 -14.04 24.97 -11.72
CA GLY A 365 -13.61 24.33 -12.94
C GLY A 365 -13.57 25.42 -14.00
N GLY A 366 -12.41 25.61 -14.62
CA GLY A 366 -12.28 26.55 -15.72
C GLY A 366 -13.41 26.29 -16.72
N ASN A 367 -14.07 27.36 -17.16
CA ASN A 367 -15.10 27.35 -18.18
C ASN A 367 -14.83 26.28 -19.25
N SER A 368 -15.54 25.16 -19.19
CA SER A 368 -15.94 24.40 -20.36
C SER A 368 -17.43 24.67 -20.55
N GLY A 369 -17.76 25.27 -21.69
CA GLY A 369 -19.11 25.75 -22.01
C GLY A 369 -20.19 24.66 -21.97
N PRO A 370 -21.47 25.05 -22.09
CA PRO A 370 -22.59 24.13 -21.93
C PRO A 370 -22.61 23.16 -23.10
N GLY A 371 -22.21 21.89 -22.90
CA GLY A 371 -22.27 20.93 -23.99
C GLY A 371 -21.62 19.55 -23.85
N THR A 372 -21.17 19.11 -22.67
CA THR A 372 -20.64 17.73 -22.52
C THR A 372 -21.37 16.96 -21.41
N PRO A 373 -22.20 15.97 -21.75
CA PRO A 373 -22.70 15.00 -20.79
C PRO A 373 -21.57 14.01 -20.50
N GLY A 374 -20.95 14.14 -19.33
CA GLY A 374 -19.88 13.27 -18.88
C GLY A 374 -20.34 12.39 -17.73
N ASN A 375 -20.56 11.11 -18.02
CA ASN A 375 -20.47 10.03 -17.04
C ASN A 375 -19.17 10.15 -16.23
N ARG A 376 -19.26 10.01 -14.91
CA ARG A 376 -18.47 9.08 -14.08
C ARG A 376 -18.88 9.20 -12.61
#